data_AF-A0A4Q2D5S2-F1
#
_entry.id   AF-A0A4Q2D5S2-F1
#
_cell.length_a   1.000
_cell.length_b   1.000
_cell.length_c   1.000
_cell.angle_alpha   90.00
_cell.angle_beta   90.00
_cell.angle_gamma   90.00
#
_symmetry.space_group_name_H-M   'P 1'
#
loop_
_entity.id
_entity.type
_entity.pdbx_description
1 polymer ?
#
loop_
_entity_poly.entity_id
_entity_poly.type
_entity_poly.pdbx_seq_one_letter_code
_entity_poly.pdbx_strand_id
1 'polypeptide(L)'
;MSALDDLQRDGEDVVISSADAVVHLEYDPKNLPSVEKVAEEHGGGNWTRFVCISDTHSKTFDVPHGDVLLHSGDLTQVGREGEMKKTMEWIYSMPHKVKIVIAGNHDLPLHRGWYDSNWKKRSEKKLDFEPIYEWLVGKKAKESGVIYLENQTVKFRVAPERREWSVYGSPWQPEFFNWAFNYKREEAEVSKYESTDLL
;
A
#
# COMPACT_ATOMS: atom_id res chain seq x y z
N MET A 1 2.53 -15.76 38.09
CA MET A 1 3.44 -14.60 38.04
C MET A 1 4.60 -15.00 37.17
N SER A 2 4.58 -14.56 35.92
CA SER A 2 5.57 -14.91 34.89
C SER A 2 5.99 -13.60 34.25
N ALA A 3 7.28 -13.32 34.35
CA ALA A 3 7.95 -12.07 34.00
C ALA A 3 7.89 -11.78 32.49
N LEU A 4 6.77 -11.20 32.04
CA LEU A 4 6.64 -10.54 30.73
C LEU A 4 5.97 -9.16 30.85
N ASP A 5 5.82 -8.64 32.08
CA ASP A 5 5.56 -7.21 32.29
C ASP A 5 6.90 -6.45 32.24
N ASP A 6 6.86 -5.30 31.59
CA ASP A 6 7.89 -4.26 31.49
C ASP A 6 9.03 -4.48 30.49
N LEU A 7 8.68 -4.42 29.20
CA LEU A 7 9.47 -3.65 28.24
C LEU A 7 8.67 -2.40 27.85
N GLN A 8 8.67 -1.40 28.74
CA GLN A 8 8.42 -0.03 28.31
C GLN A 8 9.53 0.32 27.32
N ARG A 9 9.20 0.31 26.02
CA ARG A 9 10.03 0.94 25.01
C ARG A 9 9.87 2.44 25.23
N ASP A 10 10.85 3.07 25.85
CA ASP A 10 11.05 4.52 25.78
C ASP A 10 11.46 4.85 24.33
N GLY A 11 10.52 4.74 23.40
CA GLY A 11 10.76 4.91 21.97
C GLY A 11 10.80 6.40 21.64
N GLU A 12 11.99 6.97 21.53
CA GLU A 12 12.17 8.25 20.85
C GLU A 12 11.74 8.10 19.37
N ASP A 13 11.02 9.09 18.84
CA ASP A 13 10.62 9.11 17.44
C ASP A 13 11.87 9.07 16.54
N VAL A 14 11.94 8.11 15.61
CA VAL A 14 13.03 8.03 14.63
C VAL A 14 12.62 8.82 13.40
N VAL A 15 13.20 10.01 13.24
CA VAL A 15 12.90 10.95 12.14
C VAL A 15 14.15 11.25 11.31
N ILE A 16 14.02 11.15 9.99
CA ILE A 16 15.03 11.56 9.01
C ILE A 16 14.45 12.73 8.22
N SER A 17 15.18 13.85 8.13
CA SER A 17 14.72 15.04 7.40
C SER A 17 15.77 15.63 6.47
N SER A 18 15.29 16.23 5.38
CA SER A 18 16.00 17.11 4.45
C SER A 18 15.19 18.41 4.29
N ALA A 19 15.64 19.32 3.43
CA ALA A 19 14.88 20.54 3.14
C ALA A 19 13.50 20.26 2.50
N ASP A 20 13.32 19.11 1.87
CA ASP A 20 12.17 18.77 1.02
C ASP A 20 11.50 17.43 1.35
N ALA A 21 11.99 16.71 2.38
CA ALA A 21 11.41 15.46 2.85
C ALA A 21 11.54 15.32 4.37
N VAL A 22 10.52 14.72 4.99
CA VAL A 22 10.55 14.28 6.40
C VAL A 22 9.98 12.87 6.45
N VAL A 23 10.74 11.93 7.01
CA VAL A 23 10.40 10.51 7.09
C VAL A 23 10.37 10.11 8.55
N HIS A 24 9.20 9.66 9.01
CA HIS A 24 8.99 9.09 10.34
C HIS A 24 9.07 7.57 10.23
N LEU A 25 10.09 6.96 10.83
CA LEU A 25 10.31 5.50 10.85
C LEU A 25 9.71 4.86 12.11
N GLU A 26 9.82 5.54 13.24
CA GLU A 26 9.16 5.18 14.50
C GLU A 26 8.42 6.41 15.00
N TYR A 27 7.13 6.23 15.32
CA TYR A 27 6.24 7.31 15.72
C TYR A 27 5.00 6.78 16.45
N ASP A 28 4.40 7.59 17.31
CA ASP A 28 3.02 7.38 17.76
C ASP A 28 2.05 7.90 16.69
N PRO A 29 1.20 7.03 16.08
CA PRO A 29 0.21 7.45 15.07
C PRO A 29 -0.74 8.56 15.53
N LYS A 30 -0.92 8.73 16.85
CA LYS A 30 -1.78 9.77 17.44
C LYS A 30 -1.06 11.10 17.66
N ASN A 31 0.27 11.11 17.58
CA ASN A 31 1.11 12.27 17.92
C ASN A 31 2.04 12.68 16.77
N LEU A 32 1.62 12.50 15.52
CA LEU A 32 2.36 13.04 14.38
C LEU A 32 2.19 14.56 14.30
N PRO A 33 3.24 15.33 13.97
CA PRO A 33 3.11 16.77 13.74
C PRO A 33 2.10 17.03 12.61
N SER A 34 1.45 18.19 12.57
CA SER A 34 0.62 18.54 11.42
C SER A 34 1.48 18.86 10.19
N VAL A 35 0.88 18.81 9.00
CA VAL A 35 1.60 19.14 7.75
C VAL A 35 2.03 20.60 7.75
N GLU A 36 1.22 21.48 8.34
CA GLU A 36 1.50 22.92 8.50
C GLU A 36 2.70 23.15 9.42
N LYS A 37 2.76 22.43 10.54
CA LYS A 37 3.90 22.50 11.46
C LYS A 37 5.20 22.06 10.77
N VAL A 38 5.17 20.95 10.04
CA VAL A 38 6.32 20.48 9.26
C VAL A 38 6.74 21.54 8.24
N ALA A 39 5.78 22.16 7.54
CA ALA A 39 6.06 23.23 6.59
C ALA A 39 6.75 24.43 7.26
N GLU A 40 6.24 24.92 8.39
CA GLU A 40 6.84 26.05 9.13
C GLU A 40 8.29 25.78 9.53
N GLU A 41 8.60 24.56 10.00
CA GLU A 41 9.95 24.13 10.40
C GLU A 41 10.91 23.99 9.21
N HIS A 42 10.39 23.85 7.99
CA HIS A 42 11.17 23.58 6.76
C HIS A 42 11.04 24.71 5.72
N GLY A 43 10.79 25.96 6.15
CA GLY A 43 10.82 27.14 5.26
C GLY A 43 9.51 27.40 4.52
N GLY A 44 8.41 26.76 4.92
CA GLY A 44 7.06 26.92 4.40
C GLY A 44 6.72 25.95 3.26
N GLY A 45 5.69 26.30 2.49
CA GLY A 45 5.27 25.59 1.29
C GLY A 45 4.15 24.56 1.49
N ASN A 46 3.79 23.90 0.39
CA ASN A 46 2.66 22.96 0.31
C ASN A 46 3.15 21.51 0.36
N TRP A 47 3.27 20.96 1.57
CA TRP A 47 3.76 19.60 1.82
C TRP A 47 2.67 18.54 1.68
N THR A 48 2.97 17.39 1.07
CA THR A 48 2.06 16.25 0.97
C THR A 48 2.48 15.14 1.92
N ARG A 49 1.54 14.66 2.75
CA ARG A 49 1.77 13.52 3.63
C ARG A 49 1.36 12.21 2.96
N PHE A 50 2.35 11.36 2.72
CA PHE A 50 2.15 9.96 2.33
C PHE A 50 2.13 9.09 3.58
N VAL A 51 1.20 8.12 3.62
CA VAL A 51 1.14 7.08 4.63
C VAL A 51 1.36 5.75 3.91
N CYS A 52 2.46 5.08 4.22
CA CYS A 52 2.89 3.85 3.56
C CYS A 52 2.62 2.65 4.46
N ILE A 53 1.86 1.68 3.96
CA ILE A 53 1.57 0.41 4.62
C ILE A 53 1.74 -0.75 3.63
N SER A 54 1.88 -1.97 4.14
CA SER A 54 2.02 -3.18 3.33
C SER A 54 1.66 -4.41 4.16
N ASP A 55 1.55 -5.57 3.52
CA ASP A 55 1.55 -6.89 4.18
C ASP A 55 0.48 -7.00 5.27
N THR A 56 -0.68 -6.39 5.02
CA THR A 56 -1.75 -6.34 6.02
C THR A 56 -2.41 -7.69 6.17
N HIS A 57 -2.44 -8.51 5.12
CA HIS A 57 -3.01 -9.86 5.12
C HIS A 57 -4.39 -9.91 5.80
N SER A 58 -5.28 -9.01 5.39
CA SER A 58 -6.63 -8.84 5.93
C SER A 58 -6.73 -8.44 7.41
N LYS A 59 -5.63 -7.98 8.01
CA LYS A 59 -5.62 -7.30 9.30
C LYS A 59 -5.90 -5.81 9.09
N THR A 60 -6.45 -5.19 10.12
CA THR A 60 -6.77 -3.77 10.15
C THR A 60 -6.16 -3.17 11.41
N PHE A 61 -5.73 -1.93 11.33
CA PHE A 61 -5.16 -1.19 12.45
C PHE A 61 -5.43 0.31 12.26
N ASP A 62 -5.12 1.09 13.28
CA ASP A 62 -5.23 2.54 13.22
C ASP A 62 -4.15 3.09 12.29
N VAL A 63 -4.57 3.69 11.17
CA VAL A 63 -3.70 4.33 10.20
C VAL A 63 -3.74 5.84 10.45
N PRO A 64 -2.58 6.51 10.61
CA PRO A 64 -2.56 7.94 10.84
C PRO A 64 -3.18 8.71 9.66
N HIS A 65 -3.62 9.93 9.93
CA HIS A 65 -4.11 10.80 8.87
C HIS A 65 -2.98 11.19 7.90
N GLY A 66 -3.30 11.20 6.61
CA GLY A 66 -2.46 11.73 5.55
C GLY A 66 -3.26 12.14 4.33
N ASP A 67 -2.57 12.72 3.35
CA ASP A 67 -3.15 13.11 2.08
C ASP A 67 -3.33 11.90 1.14
N VAL A 68 -2.32 11.02 1.14
CA VAL A 68 -2.20 9.87 0.25
C VAL A 68 -1.88 8.62 1.05
N LEU A 69 -2.65 7.55 0.84
CA LEU A 69 -2.33 6.21 1.32
C LEU A 69 -1.64 5.41 0.21
N LEU A 70 -0.54 4.73 0.52
CA LEU A 70 0.10 3.73 -0.33
C LEU A 70 0.01 2.37 0.36
N HIS A 71 -0.60 1.38 -0.28
CA HIS A 71 -0.57 -0.02 0.17
C HIS A 71 0.23 -0.87 -0.82
N SER A 72 1.43 -1.28 -0.44
CA SER A 72 2.41 -1.92 -1.33
C SER A 72 2.28 -3.45 -1.46
N GLY A 73 1.05 -3.96 -1.50
CA GLY A 73 0.78 -5.39 -1.73
C GLY A 73 0.41 -6.20 -0.49
N ASP A 74 0.05 -7.46 -0.72
CA ASP A 74 -0.38 -8.43 0.29
C ASP A 74 -1.58 -7.94 1.11
N LEU A 75 -2.61 -7.50 0.37
CA LEU A 75 -3.90 -7.06 0.92
C LEU A 75 -4.60 -8.21 1.65
N THR A 76 -4.48 -9.43 1.12
CA THR A 76 -5.18 -10.61 1.61
C THR A 76 -4.25 -11.70 2.14
N GLN A 77 -4.82 -12.75 2.73
CA GLN A 77 -4.05 -13.92 3.14
C GLN A 77 -3.80 -14.85 1.95
N VAL A 78 -4.83 -15.12 1.14
CA VAL A 78 -4.77 -16.02 -0.02
C VAL A 78 -5.72 -15.58 -1.15
N GLY A 79 -6.19 -14.34 -1.11
CA GLY A 79 -7.04 -13.75 -2.15
C GLY A 79 -8.50 -14.18 -2.13
N ARG A 80 -9.05 -14.63 -0.99
CA ARG A 80 -10.50 -14.93 -0.92
C ARG A 80 -11.31 -13.64 -1.06
N GLU A 81 -12.48 -13.72 -1.70
CA GLU A 81 -13.35 -12.55 -1.87
C GLU A 81 -13.72 -11.89 -0.53
N GLY A 82 -14.01 -12.69 0.51
CA GLY A 82 -14.27 -12.16 1.85
C GLY A 82 -13.08 -11.45 2.50
N GLU A 83 -11.85 -11.89 2.21
CA GLU A 83 -10.60 -11.24 2.64
C GLU A 83 -10.41 -9.91 1.91
N MET A 84 -10.62 -9.91 0.59
CA MET A 84 -10.54 -8.70 -0.22
C MET A 84 -11.60 -7.68 0.20
N LYS A 85 -12.86 -8.10 0.35
CA LYS A 85 -13.95 -7.26 0.84
C LYS A 85 -13.59 -6.60 2.16
N LYS A 86 -13.17 -7.38 3.17
CA LYS A 86 -12.82 -6.85 4.50
C LYS A 86 -11.73 -5.79 4.40
N THR A 87 -10.68 -6.07 3.62
CA THR A 87 -9.53 -5.18 3.46
C THR A 87 -9.91 -3.90 2.73
N MET A 88 -10.65 -4.01 1.63
CA MET A 88 -11.05 -2.85 0.83
C MET A 88 -12.10 -2.00 1.53
N GLU A 89 -13.05 -2.58 2.28
CA GLU A 89 -13.97 -1.80 3.11
C GLU A 89 -13.25 -0.96 4.17
N TRP A 90 -12.19 -1.51 4.77
CA TRP A 90 -11.32 -0.76 5.68
C TRP A 90 -10.58 0.37 4.94
N ILE A 91 -9.96 0.11 3.78
CA ILE A 91 -9.26 1.13 2.98
C ILE A 91 -10.20 2.24 2.52
N TYR A 92 -11.42 1.91 2.07
CA TYR A 92 -12.41 2.90 1.64
C TYR A 92 -12.82 3.85 2.77
N SER A 93 -12.87 3.33 4.00
CA SER A 93 -13.27 4.13 5.17
C SER A 93 -12.23 5.17 5.57
N MET A 94 -10.98 5.05 5.08
CA MET A 94 -9.91 5.95 5.45
C MET A 94 -10.09 7.35 4.84
N PRO A 95 -9.71 8.41 5.56
CA PRO A 95 -9.94 9.80 5.14
C PRO A 95 -8.98 10.30 4.06
N HIS A 96 -7.95 9.52 3.68
CA HIS A 96 -7.00 9.86 2.62
C HIS A 96 -7.72 10.19 1.31
N LYS A 97 -7.34 11.27 0.64
CA LYS A 97 -7.99 11.71 -0.61
C LYS A 97 -7.67 10.77 -1.77
N VAL A 98 -6.44 10.27 -1.80
CA VAL A 98 -5.95 9.31 -2.80
C VAL A 98 -5.45 8.07 -2.06
N LYS A 99 -5.86 6.89 -2.51
CA LYS A 99 -5.39 5.59 -2.00
C LYS A 99 -4.85 4.77 -3.16
N ILE A 100 -3.53 4.61 -3.24
CA ILE A 100 -2.90 3.77 -4.25
C ILE A 100 -2.64 2.41 -3.64
N VAL A 101 -3.09 1.36 -4.32
CA VAL A 101 -2.92 -0.01 -3.86
C VAL A 101 -2.37 -0.87 -4.99
N ILE A 102 -1.52 -1.82 -4.65
CA ILE A 102 -1.06 -2.88 -5.56
C ILE A 102 -1.39 -4.23 -4.94
N ALA A 103 -1.42 -5.27 -5.78
CA ALA A 103 -1.47 -6.64 -5.30
C ALA A 103 -0.09 -7.09 -4.77
N GLY A 104 -0.05 -8.16 -4.00
CA GLY A 104 1.17 -8.89 -3.67
C GLY A 104 1.04 -10.38 -3.92
N ASN A 105 2.06 -11.15 -3.54
CA ASN A 105 2.09 -12.59 -3.77
C ASN A 105 0.99 -13.35 -3.03
N HIS A 106 0.38 -12.79 -1.99
CA HIS A 106 -0.75 -13.39 -1.28
C HIS A 106 -2.11 -13.13 -1.96
N ASP A 107 -2.21 -12.18 -2.88
CA ASP A 107 -3.45 -11.86 -3.59
C ASP A 107 -3.67 -12.78 -4.81
N LEU A 108 -3.65 -14.08 -4.54
CA LEU A 108 -3.43 -15.16 -5.51
C LEU A 108 -4.25 -15.06 -6.80
N PRO A 109 -5.58 -14.82 -6.77
CA PRO A 109 -6.40 -14.83 -7.98
C PRO A 109 -6.10 -13.66 -8.92
N LEU A 110 -5.45 -12.60 -8.44
CA LEU A 110 -5.08 -11.45 -9.26
C LEU A 110 -3.95 -11.79 -10.25
N HIS A 111 -3.07 -12.74 -9.93
CA HIS A 111 -2.11 -13.27 -10.90
C HIS A 111 -2.74 -14.37 -11.78
N ARG A 112 -3.63 -14.00 -12.69
CA ARG A 112 -4.51 -14.91 -13.44
C ARG A 112 -3.79 -16.13 -14.05
N GLY A 113 -2.75 -15.91 -14.86
CA GLY A 113 -2.05 -17.00 -15.56
C GLY A 113 -1.37 -17.99 -14.62
N TRP A 114 -0.76 -17.49 -13.54
CA TRP A 114 -0.20 -18.34 -12.49
C TRP A 114 -1.29 -19.05 -11.69
N TYR A 115 -2.38 -18.35 -11.34
CA TYR A 115 -3.46 -18.89 -10.52
C TYR A 115 -4.18 -20.05 -11.19
N ASP A 116 -4.42 -19.96 -12.51
CA ASP A 116 -5.00 -21.03 -13.33
C ASP A 116 -4.28 -22.36 -13.15
N SER A 117 -2.95 -22.31 -12.98
CA SER A 117 -2.09 -23.49 -12.85
C SER A 117 -1.81 -23.89 -11.39
N ASN A 118 -1.95 -22.98 -10.42
CA ASN A 118 -1.43 -23.17 -9.05
C ASN A 118 -2.50 -23.17 -7.94
N TRP A 119 -3.75 -22.82 -8.23
CA TRP A 119 -4.81 -22.64 -7.20
C TRP A 119 -5.00 -23.86 -6.27
N LYS A 120 -4.84 -25.09 -6.79
CA LYS A 120 -5.07 -26.35 -6.04
C LYS A 120 -4.18 -26.53 -4.82
N LYS A 121 -3.03 -25.83 -4.76
CA LYS A 121 -2.12 -25.90 -3.61
C LYS A 121 -2.60 -25.07 -2.42
N ARG A 122 -3.51 -24.13 -2.64
CA ARG A 122 -3.89 -23.09 -1.67
C ARG A 122 -5.41 -22.97 -1.47
N SER A 123 -6.22 -23.62 -2.30
CA SER A 123 -7.68 -23.60 -2.20
C SER A 123 -8.31 -24.91 -2.66
N GLU A 124 -9.40 -25.30 -2.00
CA GLU A 124 -10.22 -26.48 -2.36
C GLU A 124 -11.04 -26.23 -3.64
N LYS A 125 -11.46 -24.98 -3.84
CA LYS A 125 -12.18 -24.52 -5.03
C LYS A 125 -11.42 -23.36 -5.66
N LYS A 126 -11.37 -23.34 -6.99
CA LYS A 126 -10.84 -22.20 -7.73
C LYS A 126 -11.68 -20.96 -7.44
N LEU A 127 -11.02 -19.87 -7.05
CA LEU A 127 -11.66 -18.58 -6.82
C LEU A 127 -11.88 -17.86 -8.15
N ASP A 128 -12.97 -17.09 -8.23
CA ASP A 128 -13.31 -16.30 -9.42
C ASP A 128 -12.61 -14.94 -9.36
N PHE A 129 -11.99 -14.53 -10.46
CA PHE A 129 -11.20 -13.29 -10.52
C PHE A 129 -12.09 -12.05 -10.44
N GLU A 130 -13.18 -12.03 -11.18
CA GLU A 130 -14.01 -10.84 -11.42
C GLU A 130 -14.59 -10.25 -10.13
N PRO A 131 -15.18 -11.02 -9.19
CA PRO A 131 -15.68 -10.47 -7.93
C PRO A 131 -14.57 -9.88 -7.06
N ILE A 132 -13.37 -10.47 -7.08
CA ILE A 132 -12.22 -9.99 -6.30
C ILE A 132 -11.69 -8.69 -6.92
N TYR A 133 -11.52 -8.67 -8.24
CA TYR A 133 -11.00 -7.52 -8.96
C TYR A 133 -11.94 -6.31 -8.90
N GLU A 134 -13.26 -6.53 -8.86
CA GLU A 134 -14.25 -5.45 -8.71
C GLU A 134 -14.05 -4.63 -7.43
N TRP A 135 -13.57 -5.23 -6.33
CA TRP A 135 -13.20 -4.48 -5.12
C TRP A 135 -12.00 -3.53 -5.32
N LEU A 136 -11.16 -3.73 -6.34
CA LEU A 136 -10.00 -2.88 -6.61
C LEU A 136 -10.32 -1.75 -7.59
N VAL A 137 -11.17 -2.02 -8.60
CA VAL A 137 -11.39 -1.10 -9.73
C VAL A 137 -12.84 -0.67 -9.93
N GLY A 138 -13.76 -1.23 -9.15
CA GLY A 138 -15.18 -1.00 -9.24
C GLY A 138 -15.61 0.41 -8.86
N LYS A 139 -16.91 0.67 -8.98
CA LYS A 139 -17.49 1.99 -8.69
C LYS A 139 -17.16 2.47 -7.28
N LYS A 140 -17.32 1.60 -6.28
CA LYS A 140 -17.06 1.92 -4.87
C LYS A 140 -15.59 2.28 -4.62
N ALA A 141 -14.66 1.58 -5.27
CA ALA A 141 -13.23 1.88 -5.19
C ALA A 141 -12.94 3.29 -5.73
N LYS A 142 -13.43 3.60 -6.93
CA LYS A 142 -13.25 4.92 -7.57
C LYS A 142 -13.85 6.06 -6.75
N GLU A 143 -15.09 5.89 -6.28
CA GLU A 143 -15.77 6.89 -5.42
C GLU A 143 -15.06 7.09 -4.08
N SER A 144 -14.33 6.09 -3.61
CA SER A 144 -13.52 6.16 -2.39
C SER A 144 -12.09 6.67 -2.62
N GLY A 145 -11.74 7.07 -3.85
CA GLY A 145 -10.41 7.58 -4.19
C GLY A 145 -9.32 6.50 -4.35
N VAL A 146 -9.72 5.24 -4.55
CA VAL A 146 -8.77 4.13 -4.76
C VAL A 146 -8.29 4.07 -6.21
N ILE A 147 -6.99 3.82 -6.37
CA ILE A 147 -6.31 3.60 -7.65
C ILE A 147 -5.51 2.29 -7.50
N TYR A 148 -5.94 1.24 -8.19
CA TYR A 148 -5.17 0.00 -8.28
C TYR A 148 -4.15 0.10 -9.42
N LEU A 149 -2.90 -0.26 -9.15
CA LEU A 149 -1.83 -0.28 -10.15
C LEU A 149 -1.31 -1.72 -10.35
N GLU A 150 -1.12 -2.09 -11.61
CA GLU A 150 -0.49 -3.35 -12.02
C GLU A 150 0.41 -3.10 -13.22
N ASN A 151 1.69 -2.84 -12.96
CA ASN A 151 2.69 -2.42 -13.94
C ASN A 151 2.33 -1.12 -14.67
N GLN A 152 1.78 -0.15 -13.94
CA GLN A 152 1.29 1.10 -14.50
C GLN A 152 1.74 2.31 -13.67
N THR A 153 1.85 3.45 -14.35
CA THR A 153 2.07 4.77 -13.75
C THR A 153 0.74 5.50 -13.61
N VAL A 154 0.55 6.20 -12.50
CA VAL A 154 -0.49 7.22 -12.35
C VAL A 154 0.12 8.57 -12.00
N LYS A 155 -0.51 9.64 -12.51
CA LYS A 155 -0.24 11.02 -12.09
C LYS A 155 -1.46 11.60 -11.41
N PHE A 156 -1.26 12.30 -10.30
CA PHE A 156 -2.37 12.89 -9.55
C PHE A 156 -1.97 14.15 -8.77
N ARG A 157 -2.97 14.95 -8.42
CA ARG A 157 -2.87 16.05 -7.46
C ARG A 157 -3.86 15.83 -6.33
N VAL A 158 -3.42 16.07 -5.10
CA VAL A 158 -4.27 16.01 -3.90
C VAL A 158 -5.28 17.17 -3.87
N ALA A 159 -4.88 18.32 -4.43
CA ALA A 159 -5.71 19.49 -4.66
C ALA A 159 -5.09 20.36 -5.78
N PRO A 160 -5.85 21.25 -6.46
CA PRO A 160 -5.37 22.00 -7.62
C PRO A 160 -4.09 22.81 -7.41
N GLU A 161 -3.90 23.36 -6.21
CA GLU A 161 -2.75 24.16 -5.77
C GLU A 161 -1.56 23.33 -5.28
N ARG A 162 -1.72 22.01 -5.20
CA ARG A 162 -0.69 21.09 -4.71
C ARG A 162 0.14 20.54 -5.86
N ARG A 163 1.38 20.16 -5.54
CA ARG A 163 2.30 19.47 -6.47
C ARG A 163 1.60 18.25 -7.09
N GLU A 164 1.85 18.05 -8.38
CA GLU A 164 1.53 16.79 -9.06
C GLU A 164 2.57 15.73 -8.72
N TRP A 165 2.09 14.53 -8.40
CA TRP A 165 2.89 13.37 -8.10
C TRP A 165 2.70 12.30 -9.16
N SER A 166 3.74 11.54 -9.44
CA SER A 166 3.75 10.37 -10.30
C SER A 166 4.17 9.13 -9.53
N VAL A 167 3.40 8.05 -9.66
CA VAL A 167 3.62 6.79 -8.93
C VAL A 167 3.53 5.64 -9.91
N TYR A 168 4.59 4.83 -9.99
CA TYR A 168 4.54 3.52 -10.62
C TYR A 168 4.18 2.46 -9.58
N GLY A 169 3.42 1.44 -9.97
CA GLY A 169 3.08 0.33 -9.09
C GLY A 169 3.15 -1.00 -9.80
N SER A 170 3.81 -1.98 -9.18
CA SER A 170 3.97 -3.34 -9.70
C SER A 170 3.83 -4.36 -8.57
N PRO A 171 3.02 -5.42 -8.74
CA PRO A 171 2.88 -6.48 -7.73
C PRO A 171 4.04 -7.47 -7.72
N TRP A 172 4.96 -7.34 -8.69
CA TRP A 172 6.02 -8.31 -8.95
C TRP A 172 7.14 -8.24 -7.90
N GLN A 173 7.53 -9.39 -7.39
CA GLN A 173 8.59 -9.53 -6.38
C GLN A 173 9.59 -10.64 -6.75
N PRO A 174 10.82 -10.61 -6.19
CA PRO A 174 11.77 -11.71 -6.35
C PRO A 174 11.16 -13.03 -5.89
N GLU A 175 11.51 -14.12 -6.58
CA GLU A 175 10.95 -15.44 -6.30
C GLU A 175 10.92 -15.82 -4.82
N PHE A 176 9.72 -16.14 -4.32
CA PHE A 176 9.45 -16.67 -3.00
C PHE A 176 8.46 -17.85 -3.05
N PHE A 177 8.93 -19.06 -2.73
CA PHE A 177 8.17 -20.32 -2.61
C PHE A 177 7.10 -20.58 -3.70
N ASN A 178 7.35 -20.18 -4.94
CA ASN A 178 6.37 -20.26 -6.05
C ASN A 178 4.97 -19.77 -5.65
N TRP A 179 4.90 -18.60 -5.01
CA TRP A 179 3.67 -17.81 -4.85
C TRP A 179 3.37 -16.96 -6.10
N ALA A 180 2.26 -16.21 -6.07
CA ALA A 180 1.91 -15.29 -7.14
C ALA A 180 2.97 -14.18 -7.32
N PHE A 181 2.95 -13.52 -8.47
CA PHE A 181 3.81 -12.40 -8.85
C PHE A 181 5.32 -12.58 -8.61
N ASN A 182 5.85 -13.79 -8.79
CA ASN A 182 7.28 -14.06 -8.70
C ASN A 182 8.01 -13.79 -10.02
N TYR A 183 9.11 -13.05 -9.98
CA TYR A 183 10.10 -13.01 -11.06
C TYR A 183 11.41 -13.67 -10.63
N LYS A 184 12.12 -14.30 -11.57
CA LYS A 184 13.51 -14.68 -11.33
C LYS A 184 14.40 -13.45 -11.41
N ARG A 185 15.46 -13.39 -10.61
CA ARG A 185 16.33 -12.19 -10.57
C ARG A 185 16.95 -11.86 -11.92
N GLU A 186 17.19 -12.86 -12.76
CA GLU A 186 17.67 -12.69 -14.14
C GLU A 186 16.60 -12.17 -15.12
N GLU A 187 15.32 -12.32 -14.79
CA GLU A 187 14.17 -11.80 -15.54
C GLU A 187 13.73 -10.43 -15.04
N ALA A 188 14.27 -9.98 -13.89
CA ALA A 188 14.03 -8.66 -13.37
C ALA A 188 14.48 -7.64 -14.43
N GLU A 189 13.52 -7.00 -15.10
CA GLU A 189 13.81 -5.82 -15.91
C GLU A 189 14.12 -4.68 -14.93
N VAL A 190 15.33 -4.68 -14.35
CA VAL A 190 15.76 -3.88 -13.19
C VAL A 190 15.63 -2.36 -13.39
N SER A 191 15.16 -1.87 -14.54
CA SER A 191 15.09 -0.43 -14.81
C SER A 191 14.24 0.00 -16.02
N LYS A 192 13.17 -0.72 -16.41
CA LYS A 192 12.29 -0.27 -17.53
C LYS A 192 10.91 0.23 -17.09
N TYR A 193 10.85 0.87 -15.93
CA TYR A 193 9.67 1.65 -15.56
C TYR A 193 9.93 3.13 -15.89
N GLU A 194 8.86 3.87 -16.13
CA GLU A 194 8.95 5.31 -16.36
C GLU A 194 9.56 6.01 -15.14
N SER A 195 10.38 7.04 -15.36
CA SER A 195 10.87 7.87 -14.26
C SER A 195 9.68 8.51 -13.56
N THR A 196 9.49 8.16 -12.29
CA THR A 196 8.38 8.58 -11.44
C THR A 196 8.90 9.08 -10.09
N ASP A 197 8.06 9.79 -9.35
CA ASP A 197 8.43 10.32 -8.03
C ASP A 197 8.46 9.21 -6.96
N LEU A 198 7.62 8.19 -7.11
CA LEU A 198 7.49 7.04 -6.21
C LEU A 198 7.38 5.74 -7.01
N LEU A 199 7.98 4.68 -6.47
CA LEU A 199 8.07 3.33 -7.05
C LEU A 199 7.43 2.29 -6.13
#